data_AF-A0A497GD84-F1
#
_entry.id   AF-A0A497GD84-F1
#
_cell.length_a   1.000
_cell.length_b   1.000
_cell.length_c   1.000
_cell.angle_alpha   90.00
_cell.angle_beta   90.00
_cell.angle_gamma   90.00
#
_symmetry.space_group_name_H-M   'P 1'
#
loop_
_entity.id
_entity.type
_entity.pdbx_description
1 polymer ?
#
loop_
_entity_poly.entity_id
_entity_poly.type
_entity_poly.pdbx_seq_one_letter_code
_entity_poly.pdbx_strand_id
1 'polypeptide(L)' 'MRGRGLAGSEHQEKDELIEAILKVLRLDPHFTKVEERGVKRILRKLDRGDLVYLANVFESFAEWIEENCPRSG' A
#
# COMPACT_ATOMS: atom_id res chain seq x y z
N MET A 1 8.16 22.49 -25.13
CA MET A 1 6.99 21.80 -24.55
C MET A 1 7.30 21.51 -23.09
N ARG A 2 6.41 21.89 -22.16
CA ARG A 2 6.64 21.83 -20.70
C ARG A 2 6.55 20.38 -20.21
N GLY A 3 7.63 19.86 -19.63
CA GLY A 3 7.70 18.56 -18.95
C GLY A 3 6.95 18.55 -17.61
N ARG A 4 5.63 18.78 -17.63
CA ARG A 4 4.77 18.86 -16.44
C ARG A 4 3.85 17.64 -16.25
N GLY A 5 3.85 16.69 -17.20
CA GLY A 5 2.99 15.50 -17.15
C GLY A 5 3.60 14.28 -16.44
N LEU A 6 4.92 14.06 -16.57
CA LEU A 6 5.59 12.84 -16.07
C LEU A 6 5.73 12.79 -14.53
N ALA A 7 5.95 13.93 -13.89
CA ALA A 7 6.04 13.99 -12.44
C ALA A 7 4.67 13.74 -11.76
N GLY A 8 3.57 14.14 -12.41
CA GLY A 8 2.22 13.90 -11.90
C GLY A 8 1.85 12.41 -11.92
N SER A 9 2.21 11.71 -13.00
CA SER A 9 1.97 10.27 -13.13
C SER A 9 2.81 9.44 -12.16
N GLU A 10 4.08 9.78 -11.95
CA GLU A 10 4.94 9.04 -11.01
C GLU A 10 4.47 9.19 -9.56
N HIS A 11 4.05 10.40 -9.16
CA HIS A 11 3.47 10.61 -7.83
C HIS A 11 2.16 9.84 -7.64
N GLN A 12 1.32 9.78 -8.68
CA GLN A 12 0.07 9.04 -8.66
C GLN A 12 0.31 7.53 -8.54
N GLU A 13 1.23 6.97 -9.33
CA GLU A 13 1.61 5.55 -9.24
C GLU A 13 2.11 5.18 -7.84
N LYS A 14 2.95 6.03 -7.22
CA LYS A 14 3.42 5.78 -5.86
C LYS A 14 2.29 5.81 -4.84
N ASP A 15 1.35 6.75 -4.97
CA ASP A 15 0.19 6.81 -4.08
C ASP A 15 -0.73 5.57 -4.24
N GLU A 16 -0.85 5.02 -5.45
CA GLU A 16 -1.58 3.76 -5.70
C GLU A 16 -0.91 2.56 -5.03
N LEU A 17 0.41 2.43 -5.13
CA LEU A 17 1.17 1.37 -4.46
C LEU A 17 1.06 1.47 -2.94
N ILE A 18 1.14 2.68 -2.40
CA ILE A 18 0.95 2.93 -0.96
C ILE A 18 -0.45 2.50 -0.53
N GLU A 19 -1.48 2.84 -1.30
CA GLU A 19 -2.86 2.48 -0.97
C GLU A 19 -3.10 0.97 -1.03
N ALA A 20 -2.46 0.26 -1.98
CA ALA A 20 -2.50 -1.20 -2.04
C ALA A 20 -1.96 -1.84 -0.75
N ILE A 21 -0.79 -1.40 -0.27
CA ILE A 21 -0.20 -1.87 0.99
C ILE A 21 -1.14 -1.56 2.18
N LEU A 22 -1.68 -0.34 2.25
CA LEU A 22 -2.56 0.06 3.35
C LEU A 22 -3.87 -0.72 3.38
N LYS A 23 -4.44 -1.11 2.22
CA LYS A 23 -5.65 -1.95 2.16
C LYS A 23 -5.44 -3.29 2.86
N VAL A 24 -4.27 -3.92 2.68
CA VAL A 24 -3.95 -5.19 3.32
C VAL A 24 -3.75 -4.99 4.82
N LEU A 25 -3.04 -3.95 5.24
CA LEU A 25 -2.89 -3.65 6.68
C LEU A 25 -4.21 -3.38 7.39
N ARG A 26 -5.19 -2.79 6.69
CA ARG A 26 -6.55 -2.57 7.22
C ARG A 26 -7.37 -3.86 7.41
N LEU A 27 -6.86 -5.03 6.98
CA LEU A 27 -7.47 -6.31 7.32
C LEU A 27 -7.29 -6.66 8.81
N ASP A 28 -6.27 -6.10 9.47
CA ASP A 28 -6.12 -6.24 10.93
C ASP A 28 -7.08 -5.27 11.65
N PRO A 29 -8.03 -5.76 12.47
CA PRO A 29 -8.96 -4.92 13.22
C PRO A 29 -8.27 -4.02 14.26
N HIS A 30 -7.03 -4.33 14.65
CA HIS A 30 -6.25 -3.49 15.56
C HIS A 30 -5.50 -2.36 14.84
N PHE A 31 -5.45 -2.37 13.50
CA PHE A 31 -4.74 -1.35 12.74
C PHE A 31 -5.48 -0.01 12.79
N THR A 32 -4.97 0.89 13.63
CA THR A 32 -5.60 2.17 13.94
C THR A 32 -5.31 3.24 12.89
N LYS A 33 -6.14 4.30 12.87
CA LYS A 33 -5.90 5.50 12.05
C LYS A 33 -4.61 6.25 12.42
N VAL A 34 -4.05 6.04 13.60
CA VAL A 34 -2.77 6.63 14.00
C VAL A 34 -1.63 5.85 13.34
N GLU A 35 -1.67 4.53 13.38
CA GLU A 35 -0.71 3.65 12.72
C GLU A 35 -0.77 3.83 11.20
N GLU A 36 -1.96 3.89 10.61
CA GLU A 36 -2.14 4.15 9.17
C GLU A 36 -1.40 5.44 8.74
N ARG A 37 -1.53 6.52 9.51
CA ARG A 37 -0.81 7.78 9.27
C ARG A 37 0.70 7.67 9.48
N GLY A 38 1.15 6.82 10.40
CA GLY A 38 2.55 6.52 10.64
C GLY A 38 3.16 5.77 9.45
N VAL A 39 2.54 4.65 9.08
CA VAL A 39 2.94 3.80 7.96
C VAL A 39 2.92 4.59 6.65
N LYS A 40 1.86 5.34 6.36
CA LYS A 40 1.79 6.17 5.16
C LYS A 40 2.94 7.19 5.06
N ARG A 41 3.38 7.76 6.18
CA ARG A 41 4.54 8.66 6.22
C ARG A 41 5.87 7.94 5.96
N ILE A 42 5.98 6.68 6.35
CA ILE A 42 7.16 5.85 6.08
C ILE A 42 7.18 5.47 4.60
N LEU A 43 6.07 4.92 4.08
CA LEU A 43 5.98 4.46 2.69
C LEU A 43 6.22 5.59 1.68
N ARG A 44 5.79 6.82 1.96
CA ARG A 44 6.06 7.99 1.11
C ARG A 44 7.55 8.32 0.92
N LYS A 45 8.42 7.85 1.83
CA LYS A 45 9.87 8.06 1.74
C LYS A 45 10.58 7.00 0.89
N LEU A 46 9.93 5.87 0.66
CA LEU A 46 10.47 4.78 -0.14
C LEU A 46 10.48 5.15 -1.62
N ASP A 47 11.40 4.57 -2.39
CA ASP A 47 11.37 4.71 -3.83
C ASP A 47 10.28 3.83 -4.46
N ARG A 48 10.11 3.94 -5.78
CA ARG A 48 9.08 3.18 -6.49
C ARG A 48 9.36 1.67 -6.47
N GLY A 49 10.62 1.26 -6.57
CA GLY A 49 11.00 -0.16 -6.59
C GLY A 49 10.68 -0.83 -5.26
N ASP A 50 11.01 -0.16 -4.15
CA ASP A 50 10.68 -0.60 -2.79
C ASP A 50 9.16 -0.75 -2.60
N LEU A 51 8.39 0.24 -3.07
CA LEU A 51 6.93 0.21 -2.96
C LEU A 51 6.30 -0.91 -3.79
N VAL A 52 6.82 -1.17 -5.00
CA VAL A 52 6.36 -2.30 -5.83
C VAL A 52 6.65 -3.62 -5.12
N TYR A 53 7.86 -3.79 -4.59
CA TYR A 53 8.22 -5.01 -3.86
C TYR A 53 7.29 -5.24 -2.67
N LEU A 54 7.07 -4.21 -1.86
CA LEU A 54 6.15 -4.29 -0.72
C LEU A 54 4.72 -4.59 -1.17
N ALA A 55 4.20 -3.92 -2.19
CA ALA A 55 2.86 -4.16 -2.71
C ALA A 55 2.66 -5.63 -3.07
N ASN A 56 3.62 -6.25 -3.79
CA ASN A 56 3.55 -7.67 -4.16
C ASN A 56 3.59 -8.60 -2.94
N VAL A 57 4.43 -8.29 -1.94
CA VAL A 57 4.50 -9.09 -0.70
C VAL A 57 3.18 -9.00 0.08
N PHE A 58 2.62 -7.80 0.20
CA PHE A 58 1.35 -7.59 0.89
C PHE A 58 0.17 -8.21 0.13
N GLU A 59 0.17 -8.17 -1.20
CA GLU A 59 -0.85 -8.85 -2.02
C GLU A 59 -0.83 -10.35 -1.78
N SER A 60 0.34 -11.01 -1.85
CA SER A 60 0.47 -12.43 -1.53
C SER A 60 0.03 -12.76 -0.10
N PHE A 61 0.28 -11.85 0.85
CA PHE A 61 -0.21 -12.03 2.22
C PHE A 61 -1.73 -11.88 2.32
N ALA A 62 -2.34 -10.96 1.57
CA ALA A 62 -3.79 -10.79 1.52
C ALA A 62 -4.47 -12.03 0.94
N GLU A 63 -3.95 -12.57 -0.17
CA GLU A 63 -4.42 -13.83 -0.76
C GLU A 63 -4.37 -14.96 0.26
N TRP A 64 -3.23 -15.10 0.97
CA TRP A 64 -3.11 -16.10 2.03
C TRP A 64 -4.14 -15.92 3.15
N ILE A 65 -4.41 -14.68 3.59
CA ILE A 65 -5.47 -14.40 4.56
C ILE A 65 -6.83 -14.83 4.01
N GLU A 66 -7.17 -14.50 2.78
CA GLU A 66 -8.47 -14.86 2.18
C GLU A 66 -8.67 -16.37 2.06
N GLU A 67 -7.61 -17.12 1.75
CA GLU A 67 -7.64 -18.57 1.65
C GLU A 67 -7.73 -19.28 3.01
N ASN A 68 -7.11 -18.71 4.06
CA ASN A 68 -6.86 -19.42 5.32
C ASN A 68 -7.64 -18.87 6.52
N CYS A 69 -8.19 -17.66 6.45
CA CYS A 69 -9.06 -17.11 7.48
C CYS A 69 -10.52 -17.14 6.99
N PRO A 70 -11.39 -17.98 7.60
CA PRO A 70 -12.80 -17.94 7.27
C PRO A 70 -13.36 -16.56 7.59
N ARG A 71 -14.03 -15.93 6.62
CA ARG A 71 -14.84 -14.74 6.89
C ARG A 71 -15.95 -15.16 7.85
N SER A 72 -15.75 -14.95 9.14
CA SER A 72 -16.82 -15.02 10.13
C SER A 72 -17.85 -13.96 9.76
N GLY A 73 -18.92 -14.40 9.08
CA GLY A 73 -20.12 -13.60 8.84
C GLY A 73 -20.87 -13.31 10.13
#